data_AF-A0A9W7DXY2-F1
#
_entry.id   AF-A0A9W7DXY2-F1
#
_cell.length_a   1.000
_cell.length_b   1.000
_cell.length_c   1.000
_cell.angle_alpha   90.00
_cell.angle_beta   90.00
_cell.angle_gamma   90.00
#
_symmetry.space_group_name_H-M   'P 1'
#
loop_
_entity.id
_entity.type
_entity.pdbx_description
1 polymer ?
#
loop_
_entity_poly.entity_id
_entity_poly.type
_entity_poly.pdbx_seq_one_letter_code
_entity_poly.pdbx_strand_id
1 'polypeptide(L)'
;MCTVINCTTDKIAGDENLREECTNVMEEIIEAANADLTARGKTKRRLGDGDKAQMWAHTDTMGVYYPSTLLDFRAGSELELQFMFDEIVKRGRAYGVDMARTERLVGQLHEIRK
;
A
#
# COMPACT_ATOMS: atom_id res chain seq x y z
N MET A 1 -3.45 -0.43 5.32
CA MET A 1 -4.00 0.48 6.34
C MET A 1 -5.38 0.02 6.85
N CYS A 2 -6.39 -0.11 5.99
CA CYS A 2 -7.77 -0.48 6.40
C CYS A 2 -7.84 -1.69 7.35
N THR A 3 -7.09 -2.76 7.07
CA THR A 3 -7.05 -3.96 7.91
C THR A 3 -6.40 -3.71 9.27
N VAL A 4 -5.28 -2.97 9.32
CA VAL A 4 -4.54 -2.69 10.56
C VAL A 4 -5.37 -1.90 11.57
N ILE A 5 -6.18 -0.95 11.09
CA ILE A 5 -7.03 -0.12 11.94
C ILE A 5 -8.51 -0.52 11.91
N ASN A 6 -8.84 -1.62 11.23
CA ASN A 6 -10.19 -2.18 11.08
C ASN A 6 -11.26 -1.16 10.65
N CYS A 7 -11.01 -0.40 9.57
CA CYS A 7 -11.92 0.61 9.05
C CYS A 7 -12.12 0.53 7.52
N THR A 8 -13.13 1.22 7.02
CA THR A 8 -13.42 1.36 5.59
C THR A 8 -12.56 2.43 4.93
N THR A 9 -12.47 2.41 3.59
CA THR A 9 -11.64 3.35 2.83
C THR A 9 -12.08 4.81 2.99
N ASP A 10 -13.37 5.10 3.16
CA ASP A 10 -13.88 6.46 3.41
C ASP A 10 -13.34 7.05 4.72
N LYS A 11 -13.10 6.20 5.74
CA LYS A 11 -12.52 6.64 7.00
C LYS A 11 -11.05 6.99 6.88
N ILE A 12 -10.31 6.26 6.05
CA ILE A 12 -8.93 6.64 5.70
C ILE A 12 -8.93 7.93 4.89
N ALA A 13 -9.75 8.00 3.85
CA ALA A 13 -9.75 9.11 2.92
C ALA A 13 -10.19 10.43 3.55
N GLY A 14 -11.09 10.38 4.53
CA GLY A 14 -11.63 11.53 5.25
C GLY A 14 -10.81 12.01 6.46
N ASP A 15 -9.74 11.28 6.85
CA ASP A 15 -8.81 11.68 7.90
C ASP A 15 -7.49 12.13 7.27
N GLU A 16 -7.12 13.40 7.48
CA GLU A 16 -5.95 14.02 6.86
C GLU A 16 -4.65 13.29 7.23
N ASN A 17 -4.48 12.89 8.48
CA ASN A 17 -3.27 12.21 8.94
C ASN A 17 -3.19 10.79 8.35
N LEU A 18 -4.30 10.06 8.32
CA LEU A 18 -4.31 8.71 7.73
C LEU A 18 -4.11 8.75 6.21
N ARG A 19 -4.64 9.78 5.55
CA ARG A 19 -4.43 10.03 4.13
C ARG A 19 -2.98 10.36 3.84
N GLU A 20 -2.34 11.20 4.64
CA GLU A 20 -0.92 11.51 4.52
C GLU A 20 -0.04 10.27 4.74
N GLU A 21 -0.29 9.49 5.80
CA GLU A 21 0.43 8.24 6.06
C GLU A 21 0.30 7.24 4.90
N CYS A 22 -0.91 7.07 4.35
CA CYS A 22 -1.10 6.22 3.17
C CYS A 22 -0.40 6.78 1.92
N THR A 23 -0.32 8.10 1.79
CA THR A 23 0.41 8.76 0.70
C THR A 23 1.91 8.50 0.79
N ASN A 24 2.49 8.60 1.99
CA ASN A 24 3.89 8.30 2.22
C ASN A 24 4.23 6.81 1.92
N VAL A 25 3.32 5.89 2.25
CA VAL A 25 3.46 4.48 1.86
C VAL A 25 3.37 4.32 0.33
N MET A 26 2.45 5.02 -0.34
CA MET A 26 2.36 5.00 -1.80
C MET A 26 3.63 5.52 -2.46
N GLU A 27 4.31 6.51 -1.87
CA GLU A 27 5.58 7.04 -2.37
C GLU A 27 6.69 5.99 -2.38
N GLU A 28 6.90 5.29 -1.26
CA GLU A 28 7.90 4.21 -1.18
C GLU A 28 7.60 3.10 -2.22
N ILE A 29 6.33 2.73 -2.39
CA ILE A 29 5.91 1.75 -3.38
C ILE A 29 6.18 2.24 -4.82
N ILE A 30 5.90 3.51 -5.10
CA ILE A 30 6.17 4.13 -6.41
C ILE A 30 7.66 4.19 -6.69
N GLU A 31 8.49 4.52 -5.70
CA GLU A 31 9.95 4.51 -5.84
C GLU A 31 10.47 3.11 -6.14
N ALA A 32 10.03 2.09 -5.39
CA ALA A 32 10.37 0.70 -5.62
C ALA A 32 9.95 0.23 -7.02
N ALA A 33 8.73 0.58 -7.46
CA ALA A 33 8.22 0.24 -8.78
C ALA A 33 9.03 0.92 -9.91
N ASN A 34 9.37 2.20 -9.74
CA ASN A 34 10.18 2.94 -10.70
C ASN A 34 11.62 2.40 -10.79
N ALA A 35 12.20 1.96 -9.67
CA ALA A 35 13.50 1.32 -9.62
C ALA A 35 13.48 -0.03 -10.37
N ASP A 36 12.46 -0.86 -10.14
CA ASP A 36 12.26 -2.12 -10.86
C ASP A 36 12.07 -1.91 -12.37
N LEU A 37 11.26 -0.92 -12.77
CA LEU A 37 11.09 -0.55 -14.17
C LEU A 37 12.41 -0.12 -14.82
N THR A 38 13.23 0.65 -14.09
CA THR A 38 14.55 1.09 -14.56
C THR A 38 15.49 -0.10 -14.75
N ALA A 39 15.56 -1.02 -13.78
CA ALA A 39 16.37 -2.23 -13.85
C ALA A 39 15.99 -3.13 -15.05
N ARG A 40 14.72 -3.10 -15.47
CA ARG A 40 14.20 -3.81 -16.64
C ARG A 40 14.30 -3.03 -17.96
N GLY A 41 14.91 -1.84 -17.96
CA GLY A 41 15.04 -0.98 -19.14
C GLY A 41 13.71 -0.35 -19.60
N LYS A 42 12.66 -0.35 -18.77
CA LYS A 42 11.33 0.19 -19.09
C LYS A 42 11.17 1.62 -18.56
N THR A 43 11.85 2.58 -19.18
CA THR A 43 11.91 3.98 -18.70
C THR A 43 10.88 4.93 -19.32
N LYS A 44 10.04 4.45 -20.24
CA LYS A 44 9.09 5.29 -21.00
C LYS A 44 7.99 5.93 -20.16
N ARG A 45 7.57 5.28 -19.07
CA ARG A 45 6.59 5.79 -18.11
C ARG A 45 7.19 5.67 -16.72
N ARG A 46 7.02 6.70 -15.91
CA ARG A 46 7.33 6.71 -14.48
C ARG A 46 6.06 6.98 -13.72
N LEU A 47 5.91 6.28 -12.60
CA LEU A 47 4.85 6.54 -11.65
C LEU A 47 5.22 7.78 -10.83
N GLY A 48 4.24 8.61 -10.46
CA GLY A 48 4.48 9.82 -9.68
C GLY A 48 3.21 10.43 -9.09
N ASP A 49 3.24 11.75 -8.84
CA ASP A 49 2.15 12.48 -8.17
C ASP A 49 0.81 12.37 -8.89
N GLY A 50 0.82 12.33 -10.22
CA GLY A 50 -0.38 12.11 -11.02
C GLY A 50 -1.06 10.77 -10.73
N ASP A 51 -0.27 9.70 -10.55
CA ASP A 51 -0.80 8.37 -10.22
C ASP A 51 -1.33 8.34 -8.78
N LYS A 52 -0.63 8.97 -7.82
CA LYS A 52 -1.13 9.11 -6.43
C LYS A 52 -2.46 9.87 -6.39
N ALA A 53 -2.53 11.01 -7.07
CA ALA A 53 -3.74 11.82 -7.15
C ALA A 53 -4.88 11.06 -7.82
N GLN A 54 -4.61 10.30 -8.89
CA GLN A 54 -5.61 9.45 -9.53
C GLN A 54 -6.12 8.36 -8.58
N MET A 55 -5.24 7.73 -7.80
CA MET A 55 -5.66 6.71 -6.84
C MET A 55 -6.55 7.26 -5.74
N TRP A 56 -6.19 8.44 -5.23
CA TRP A 56 -7.00 9.16 -4.26
C TRP A 56 -8.36 9.57 -4.82
N ALA A 57 -8.39 10.18 -6.01
CA ALA A 57 -9.63 10.56 -6.67
C ALA A 57 -10.56 9.37 -6.89
N HIS A 58 -10.02 8.20 -7.23
CA HIS A 58 -10.81 6.98 -7.31
C HIS A 58 -11.36 6.57 -5.94
N THR A 59 -10.49 6.51 -4.92
CA THR A 59 -10.84 6.11 -3.56
C THR A 59 -11.93 7.01 -2.94
N ASP A 60 -11.86 8.31 -3.20
CA ASP A 60 -12.83 9.30 -2.71
C ASP A 60 -14.25 9.03 -3.26
N THR A 61 -14.38 8.35 -4.39
CA THR A 61 -15.67 8.00 -5.01
C THR A 61 -16.23 6.64 -4.60
N MET A 62 -15.46 5.83 -3.87
CA MET A 62 -15.86 4.45 -3.52
C MET A 62 -16.94 4.39 -2.42
N GLY A 63 -17.12 5.48 -1.66
CA GLY A 63 -17.99 5.49 -0.48
C GLY A 63 -17.51 4.51 0.59
N VAL A 64 -18.46 3.93 1.33
CA VAL A 64 -18.17 2.95 2.38
C VAL A 64 -17.76 1.62 1.74
N TYR A 65 -16.45 1.44 1.56
CA TYR A 65 -15.88 0.26 0.92
C TYR A 65 -14.92 -0.50 1.84
N TYR A 66 -15.04 -1.84 1.80
CA TYR A 66 -14.21 -2.78 2.55
C TYR A 66 -13.27 -3.50 1.58
N PRO A 67 -11.96 -3.25 1.63
CA PRO A 67 -10.99 -4.00 0.83
C PRO A 67 -11.00 -5.48 1.17
N SER A 68 -10.68 -6.36 0.21
CA SER A 68 -10.68 -7.82 0.40
C SER A 68 -9.85 -8.26 1.60
N THR A 69 -8.64 -7.73 1.78
CA THR A 69 -7.78 -8.05 2.94
C THR A 69 -8.44 -7.74 4.28
N LEU A 70 -9.31 -6.73 4.36
CA LEU A 70 -10.09 -6.44 5.58
C LEU A 70 -11.23 -7.43 5.77
N LEU A 71 -11.87 -7.85 4.68
CA LEU A 71 -12.91 -8.89 4.71
C LEU A 71 -12.33 -10.23 5.14
N ASP A 72 -11.20 -10.63 4.57
CA ASP A 72 -10.49 -11.87 4.92
C ASP A 72 -10.09 -11.88 6.39
N PHE A 73 -9.54 -10.77 6.88
CA PHE A 73 -9.20 -10.60 8.30
C PHE A 73 -10.43 -10.76 9.20
N ARG A 74 -11.55 -10.12 8.85
CA ARG A 74 -12.81 -10.22 9.62
C ARG A 74 -13.43 -11.62 9.56
N ALA A 75 -13.20 -12.36 8.47
CA ALA A 75 -13.66 -13.73 8.31
C ALA A 75 -12.76 -14.75 9.03
N GLY A 76 -11.59 -14.33 9.55
CA GLY A 76 -10.57 -15.24 10.08
C GLY A 76 -9.90 -16.08 9.00
N SER A 77 -9.98 -15.65 7.74
CA SER A 77 -9.33 -16.28 6.60
C SER A 77 -7.83 -15.99 6.59
N GLU A 78 -7.07 -16.83 5.88
CA GLU A 78 -5.66 -16.58 5.64
C GLU A 78 -5.46 -15.29 4.83
N LEU A 79 -4.59 -14.40 5.31
CA LEU A 79 -4.24 -13.16 4.62
C LEU A 79 -3.12 -13.43 3.59
N GLU A 80 -3.33 -12.97 2.36
CA GLU A 80 -2.34 -13.05 1.27
C GLU A 80 -1.16 -12.06 1.42
N LEU A 81 -0.44 -12.12 2.55
CA LEU A 81 0.62 -11.15 2.86
C LEU A 81 1.89 -11.34 2.02
N GLN A 82 2.22 -12.59 1.70
CA GLN A 82 3.49 -12.93 1.05
C GLN A 82 3.62 -12.33 -0.35
N PHE A 83 2.58 -12.43 -1.17
CA PHE A 83 2.63 -12.01 -2.58
C PHE A 83 2.28 -10.54 -2.78
N MET A 84 1.44 -9.97 -1.92
CA MET A 84 1.05 -8.56 -2.02
C MET A 84 2.03 -7.62 -1.34
N PHE A 85 2.60 -7.99 -0.19
CA PHE A 85 3.28 -7.04 0.68
C PHE A 85 4.76 -7.37 0.86
N ASP A 86 5.09 -8.62 1.23
CA ASP A 86 6.48 -9.01 1.51
C ASP A 86 7.38 -8.90 0.26
N GLU A 87 6.87 -9.29 -0.91
CA GLU A 87 7.64 -9.24 -2.16
C GLU A 87 7.91 -7.79 -2.62
N ILE A 88 7.02 -6.83 -2.33
CA ILE A 88 7.25 -5.41 -2.65
C ILE A 88 8.41 -4.86 -1.83
N VAL A 89 8.39 -5.09 -0.51
CA VAL A 89 9.47 -4.69 0.41
C VAL A 89 10.80 -5.29 -0.04
N LYS A 90 10.81 -6.59 -0.30
CA LYS A 90 12.01 -7.32 -0.73
C LYS A 90 12.59 -6.75 -2.02
N ARG A 91 11.75 -6.46 -3.02
CA ARG A 91 12.19 -5.88 -4.29
C ARG A 91 12.68 -4.45 -4.14
N GLY A 92 11.95 -3.60 -3.42
CA GLY A 92 12.36 -2.21 -3.16
C GLY A 92 13.75 -2.14 -2.55
N ARG A 93 13.98 -2.94 -1.49
CA ARG A 93 15.29 -3.06 -0.85
C ARG A 93 16.39 -3.59 -1.76
N ALA A 94 16.08 -4.57 -2.62
CA ALA A 94 17.05 -5.11 -3.58
C ALA A 94 17.53 -4.04 -4.58
N TYR A 95 16.75 -2.98 -4.81
CA TYR A 95 17.12 -1.82 -5.62
C TYR A 95 17.60 -0.61 -4.81
N GLY A 96 17.81 -0.77 -3.50
CA GLY A 96 18.31 0.31 -2.62
C GLY A 96 17.27 1.37 -2.26
N VAL A 97 15.98 1.10 -2.43
CA VAL A 97 14.89 1.99 -2.01
C VAL A 97 14.63 1.80 -0.51
N ASP A 98 14.45 2.91 0.22
CA ASP A 98 14.02 2.88 1.62
C ASP A 98 12.52 2.51 1.68
N MET A 99 12.21 1.45 2.41
CA MET A 99 10.87 0.87 2.51
C MET A 99 10.32 0.92 3.94
N ALA A 100 10.88 1.77 4.82
CA ALA A 100 10.63 1.72 6.26
C ALA A 100 9.13 1.81 6.64
N ARG A 101 8.35 2.66 5.98
CA ARG A 101 6.91 2.80 6.30
C ARG A 101 6.11 1.62 5.79
N THR A 102 6.42 1.16 4.59
CA THR A 102 5.82 -0.03 4.00
C THR A 102 6.09 -1.23 4.90
N GLU A 103 7.33 -1.43 5.33
CA GLU A 103 7.71 -2.50 6.25
C GLU A 103 7.01 -2.46 7.58
N ARG A 104 6.87 -1.27 8.17
CA ARG A 104 6.10 -1.10 9.38
C ARG A 104 4.65 -1.55 9.18
N LEU A 105 4.02 -1.15 8.07
CA LEU A 105 2.66 -1.56 7.75
C LEU A 105 2.55 -3.09 7.54
N VAL A 106 3.50 -3.69 6.83
CA VAL A 106 3.55 -5.15 6.62
C VAL A 106 3.74 -5.88 7.96
N GLY A 107 4.63 -5.38 8.83
CA GLY A 107 4.83 -5.92 10.17
C GLY A 107 3.56 -5.90 11.01
N GLN A 108 2.83 -4.78 10.99
CA GLN A 108 1.52 -4.68 11.66
C GLN A 108 0.51 -5.69 11.11
N LEU A 109 0.48 -5.93 9.79
CA LEU A 109 -0.38 -6.94 9.19
C LEU A 109 -0.02 -8.37 9.65
N HIS A 110 1.27 -8.68 9.80
CA HIS A 110 1.70 -9.97 10.35
C HIS A 110 1.36 -10.12 11.83
N GLU A 111 1.42 -9.05 12.61
CA GLU A 111 1.08 -9.07 14.04
C GLU A 111 -0.41 -9.34 14.29
N ILE A 112 -1.29 -8.70 13.52
CA ILE A 112 -2.74 -8.88 13.66
C ILE A 112 -3.23 -10.22 13.08
N ARG A 113 -2.43 -10.91 12.27
CA ARG A 113 -2.76 -12.24 11.71
C ARG A 113 -2.77 -13.35 12.80
N LYS A 114 -2.27 -13.09 14.01
CA LYS A 114 -2.20 -14.09 15.09
C LYS A 114 -3.57 -14.46 15.62
#